data_AF-A0AAW0QK84-F1
#
_entry.id   AF-A0AAW0QK84-F1
#
_cell.length_a   1.000
_cell.length_b   1.000
_cell.length_c   1.000
_cell.angle_alpha   90.00
_cell.angle_beta   90.00
_cell.angle_gamma   90.00
#
_symmetry.space_group_name_H-M   'P 1'
#
loop_
_entity.id
_entity.type
_entity.pdbx_description
1 polymer ?
#
loop_
_entity_poly.entity_id
_entity_poly.type
_entity_poly.pdbx_seq_one_letter_code
_entity_poly.pdbx_strand_id
1 'polypeptide(L)' 'MQFLTIFALAATTVLALPSDNVDARNYPSCTPPQYQCKGDASGWLVCNVDGTWLDGGACPKDTTCKPINNLPYCT' A
#
# COMPACT_ATOMS: atom_id res chain seq x y z
N MET A 1 5.09 -44.43 -33.20
CA MET A 1 6.25 -43.67 -32.69
C MET A 1 5.89 -42.20 -32.80
N GLN A 2 5.80 -41.56 -31.63
CA GLN A 2 5.53 -40.14 -31.39
C GLN A 2 6.56 -39.26 -32.12
N PHE A 3 6.35 -37.96 -32.34
CA PHE A 3 7.06 -36.81 -31.70
C PHE A 3 6.88 -35.61 -32.67
N LEU A 4 6.65 -34.33 -32.32
CA LEU A 4 6.47 -33.56 -31.10
C LEU A 4 5.74 -32.25 -31.50
N THR A 5 4.60 -31.96 -30.88
CA THR A 5 3.91 -30.67 -30.96
C THR A 5 4.68 -29.61 -30.18
N ILE A 6 5.11 -28.54 -30.86
CA ILE A 6 5.74 -27.38 -30.24
C ILE A 6 4.64 -26.47 -29.69
N PHE A 7 4.45 -26.48 -28.38
CA PHE A 7 3.67 -25.46 -27.68
C PHE A 7 4.57 -24.24 -27.44
N ALA A 8 4.33 -23.17 -28.19
CA ALA A 8 4.92 -21.87 -27.92
C ALA A 8 4.25 -21.27 -26.68
N LEU A 9 4.93 -21.35 -25.52
CA LEU A 9 4.54 -20.62 -24.31
C LEU A 9 4.82 -19.13 -24.53
N ALA A 10 3.77 -18.35 -24.77
CA ALA A 10 3.83 -16.90 -24.71
C ALA A 10 4.01 -16.50 -23.24
N ALA A 11 5.24 -16.11 -22.88
CA ALA A 11 5.55 -15.57 -21.56
C ALA A 11 4.98 -14.15 -21.46
N THR A 12 3.78 -14.02 -20.89
CA THR A 12 3.23 -12.71 -20.51
C THR A 12 4.04 -12.15 -19.34
N THR A 13 4.92 -11.19 -19.61
CA THR A 13 5.64 -10.45 -18.58
C THR A 13 4.66 -9.58 -17.82
N VAL A 14 4.26 -10.02 -16.64
CA VAL A 14 3.51 -9.20 -15.68
C VAL A 14 4.49 -8.16 -15.15
N LEU A 15 4.33 -6.90 -15.55
CA LEU A 15 5.05 -5.79 -14.93
C LEU A 15 4.46 -5.62 -13.52
N ALA A 16 5.14 -6.19 -12.53
CA ALA A 16 4.90 -5.83 -11.14
C ALA A 16 5.31 -4.37 -10.98
N LEU A 17 4.32 -3.47 -10.90
CA LEU A 17 4.57 -2.09 -10.49
C LEU A 17 5.23 -2.13 -9.11
N PRO A 18 6.23 -1.28 -8.85
CA PRO A 18 6.80 -1.19 -7.52
C PRO A 18 5.64 -0.89 -6.56
N SER A 19 5.40 -1.81 -5.62
CA SER A 19 4.60 -1.49 -4.45
C SER A 19 5.41 -0.41 -3.75
N ASP A 20 4.98 0.84 -3.87
CA ASP A 20 5.56 1.94 -3.11
C ASP A 20 5.45 1.54 -1.65
N ASN A 21 6.57 1.07 -1.12
CA ASN A 21 6.68 0.59 0.22
C ASN A 21 6.28 1.76 1.10
N VAL A 22 5.22 1.55 1.86
CA VAL A 22 4.83 2.44 2.94
C VAL A 22 6.01 2.48 3.88
N ASP A 23 6.85 3.49 3.72
CA ASP A 23 8.06 3.61 4.51
C ASP A 23 7.66 4.15 5.88
N ALA A 24 7.13 3.23 6.70
CA ALA A 24 6.85 3.45 8.12
C ALA A 24 8.09 3.96 8.88
N ARG A 25 9.29 3.85 8.29
CA ARG A 25 10.55 4.39 8.83
C ARG A 25 10.61 5.92 8.84
N ASN A 26 9.84 6.61 8.01
CA ASN A 26 9.82 8.07 7.99
C ASN A 26 8.87 8.69 9.02
N TYR A 27 8.17 7.85 9.79
CA TYR A 27 7.28 8.32 10.85
C TYR A 27 7.90 8.10 12.23
N PRO A 28 7.89 9.11 13.11
CA PRO A 28 8.20 8.87 14.52
C PRO A 28 7.23 7.85 15.10
N SER A 29 7.65 7.15 16.16
CA SER A 29 6.80 6.21 16.91
C SER A 29 5.48 6.86 17.32
N CYS A 30 4.42 6.06 17.42
CA CYS A 30 3.06 6.53 17.65
C CYS A 30 2.46 6.02 18.96
N THR A 31 1.34 6.63 19.38
CA THR A 31 0.61 6.21 20.58
C THR A 31 -0.80 5.76 20.21
N PRO A 32 -1.17 4.48 20.43
CA PRO A 32 -2.52 4.01 20.16
C PRO A 32 -3.60 4.69 21.04
N PRO A 33 -4.81 4.95 20.51
CA PRO A 33 -5.23 4.78 19.13
C PRO A 33 -4.89 6.02 18.29
N GLN A 34 -4.13 5.83 17.20
CA GLN A 34 -3.78 6.89 16.26
C GLN A 34 -3.85 6.40 14.82
N TYR A 35 -4.22 7.32 13.95
CA TYR A 35 -4.32 7.12 12.50
C TYR A 35 -3.78 8.35 11.80
N GLN A 36 -3.09 8.17 10.68
CA GLN A 36 -2.52 9.29 9.93
C GLN A 36 -2.54 8.99 8.44
N CYS A 37 -2.61 10.02 7.59
CA CYS A 37 -2.33 9.85 6.17
C CYS A 37 -0.86 9.53 5.93
N LYS A 38 -0.59 8.72 4.90
CA LYS A 38 0.75 8.55 4.35
C LYS A 38 1.27 9.88 3.80
N GLY A 39 2.60 10.02 3.73
CA GLY A 39 3.25 11.31 3.38
C GLY A 39 3.02 11.70 1.93
N ASP A 40 2.78 10.70 1.08
CA ASP A 40 2.38 10.82 -0.32
C ASP A 40 0.85 10.95 -0.51
N ALA A 41 0.08 10.97 0.58
CA ALA A 41 -1.37 10.98 0.62
C ALA A 41 -2.05 9.82 -0.14
N SER A 42 -1.32 8.73 -0.44
CA SER A 42 -1.84 7.58 -1.19
C SER A 42 -2.73 6.66 -0.36
N GLY A 43 -2.82 6.88 0.96
CA GLY A 43 -3.53 6.02 1.90
C GLY A 43 -3.32 6.44 3.34
N TRP A 44 -3.50 5.51 4.27
CA TRP A 44 -3.40 5.78 5.71
C TRP A 44 -2.55 4.76 6.45
N LEU A 45 -2.16 5.15 7.66
CA LEU A 45 -1.41 4.37 8.63
C LEU A 45 -2.26 4.14 9.86
N VAL A 46 -2.05 2.98 10.49
CA VAL A 46 -2.68 2.60 11.76
C VAL A 46 -1.58 2.41 12.80
N CYS A 47 -1.72 3.03 13.97
CA CYS A 47 -0.78 2.81 15.05
C CYS A 47 -1.05 1.46 15.73
N ASN A 48 -0.07 0.57 15.71
CA ASN A 48 -0.10 -0.73 16.38
C ASN A 48 0.12 -0.60 17.88
N VAL A 49 -0.28 -1.63 18.65
CA VAL A 49 -0.21 -1.65 20.12
C VAL A 49 1.21 -1.49 20.68
N ASP A 50 2.23 -1.80 19.89
CA ASP A 50 3.65 -1.65 20.23
C ASP A 50 4.22 -0.25 19.88
N GLY A 51 3.39 0.67 19.39
CA GLY A 51 3.78 2.02 19.00
C GLY A 51 4.44 2.13 17.62
N THR A 52 4.34 1.07 16.80
CA THR A 52 4.80 1.08 15.40
C THR A 52 3.65 1.42 14.44
N TRP A 53 3.98 2.03 13.29
CA TRP A 53 3.00 2.26 12.24
C TRP A 53 2.85 1.04 11.34
N LEU A 54 1.60 0.67 11.09
CA LEU A 54 1.22 -0.31 10.09
C LEU A 54 0.59 0.40 8.90
N ASP A 55 0.79 -0.16 7.71
CA ASP A 55 0.01 0.24 6.54
C ASP A 55 -1.46 -0.13 6.76
N GLY A 56 -2.33 0.87 6.80
CA GLY A 56 -3.76 0.69 6.93
C GLY A 56 -4.46 0.41 5.61
N GLY A 57 -3.87 0.81 4.49
CA GLY A 57 -4.43 0.66 3.16
C GLY A 57 -4.11 1.81 2.22
N ALA A 58 -4.59 1.68 0.99
CA ALA A 58 -4.49 2.68 -0.06
C ALA A 58 -5.86 3.31 -0.36
N CYS A 59 -5.83 4.57 -0.76
CA CYS A 59 -7.01 5.27 -1.24
C CYS A 59 -7.42 4.76 -2.64
N PRO A 60 -8.73 4.74 -2.94
CA PRO A 60 -9.22 4.47 -4.29
C PRO A 60 -8.59 5.40 -5.34
N LYS A 61 -8.60 4.94 -6.60
CA LYS A 61 -8.12 5.73 -7.72
C LYS A 61 -8.78 7.12 -7.74
N ASP A 62 -7.97 8.13 -8.05
CA ASP A 62 -8.35 9.55 -8.15
C ASP A 62 -8.89 10.17 -6.84
N THR A 63 -8.63 9.53 -5.70
CA THR A 63 -8.87 10.10 -4.35
C THR A 63 -7.55 10.26 -3.60
N THR A 64 -7.53 11.16 -2.61
CA THR A 64 -6.34 11.45 -1.80
C THR A 64 -6.69 11.38 -0.32
N CYS A 65 -5.75 10.91 0.50
CA CYS A 65 -5.94 10.90 1.94
C CYS A 65 -5.91 12.33 2.50
N LYS A 66 -6.96 12.71 3.22
CA LYS A 66 -7.05 13.97 3.95
C LYS A 66 -7.48 13.74 5.40
N PRO A 67 -6.91 14.48 6.35
CA PRO A 67 -7.38 14.46 7.73
C PRO A 67 -8.70 15.22 7.84
N ILE A 68 -9.78 14.53 8.18
CA ILE A 68 -11.09 15.11 8.51
C ILE A 68 -11.39 14.75 9.96
N ASN A 69 -11.56 15.75 10.82
CA ASN A 69 -11.76 15.55 12.27
C ASN A 69 -10.68 14.67 12.90
N ASN A 70 -9.41 14.89 12.54
CA ASN A 70 -8.24 14.12 12.99
C ASN A 70 -8.24 12.63 12.59
N LEU A 71 -9.05 12.24 11.61
CA LEU A 71 -9.07 10.89 11.06
C LEU A 71 -8.78 10.93 9.56
N PRO A 72 -8.03 9.96 9.00
CA PRO A 72 -7.76 9.89 7.58
C PRO A 72 -8.98 9.43 6.80
N TYR A 73 -9.34 10.18 5.76
CA TYR A 73 -10.37 9.80 4.78
C TYR A 73 -9.85 9.98 3.36
N CYS A 74 -10.27 9.10 2.47
CA CYS A 74 -10.01 9.25 1.05
C CYS A 74 -11.10 10.10 0.41
N THR A 75 -10.71 11.25 -0.15
CA THR A 75 -11.61 12.21 -0.80
C THR A 75 -11.07 12.69 -2.14
#